data_AF-A0A3D0ET60-F1
#
_entry.id   AF-A0A3D0ET60-F1
#
_cell.length_a   1.000
_cell.length_b   1.000
_cell.length_c   1.000
_cell.angle_alpha   90.00
_cell.angle_beta   90.00
_cell.angle_gamma   90.00
#
_symmetry.space_group_name_H-M   'P 1'
#
loop_
_entity.id
_entity.type
_entity.pdbx_description
1 polymer ?
#
loop_
_entity_poly.entity_id
_entity_poly.type
_entity_poly.pdbx_seq_one_letter_code
_entity_poly.pdbx_strand_id
1 'polypeptide(L)' 'KLLREGQRQDLASLLELSANLQSIAHKTADHHEAVHAFLEKRKPKFQ' A
#
# COMPACT_ATOMS: atom_id res chain seq x y z
N LYS A 1 7.16 4.78 5.99
CA LYS A 1 8.09 3.83 6.67
C LYS A 1 8.99 3.14 5.64
N LEU A 2 8.44 2.49 4.61
CA LEU A 2 9.21 1.88 3.51
C LEU A 2 10.32 2.75 2.89
N LEU A 3 10.05 4.02 2.58
CA LEU A 3 11.02 4.94 1.97
C LEU A 3 12.27 5.21 2.85
N ARG A 4 12.18 5.01 4.17
CA ARG A 4 13.34 5.14 5.07
C ARG A 4 14.18 3.86 5.12
N GLU A 5 13.56 2.70 4.96
CA GLU A 5 14.24 1.40 4.93
C GLU A 5 15.01 1.18 3.61
N GLY A 6 14.44 1.67 2.49
CA GLY A 6 15.09 1.61 1.18
C GLY A 6 16.37 2.43 1.03
N GLN A 7 16.69 3.29 2.01
CA GLN A 7 17.98 4.01 2.04
C GLN A 7 19.13 3.16 2.61
N ARG A 8 18.83 2.01 3.23
CA ARG A 8 19.83 1.13 3.88
C ARG A 8 19.80 -0.31 3.39
N GLN A 9 18.71 -0.76 2.78
CA GLN A 9 18.51 -2.12 2.30
C GLN A 9 18.77 -2.24 0.79
N ASP A 10 19.21 -3.42 0.34
CA ASP A 10 19.26 -3.73 -1.08
C ASP A 10 17.85 -3.80 -1.69
N LEU A 11 17.78 -3.67 -3.02
CA LEU A 11 16.52 -3.62 -3.75
C LEU A 11 15.66 -4.87 -3.51
N ALA A 12 16.28 -6.05 -3.42
CA ALA A 12 15.57 -7.31 -3.23
C ALA A 12 14.84 -7.35 -1.88
N SER A 13 15.54 -6.99 -0.80
CA SER A 13 14.98 -6.93 0.56
C SER A 13 13.86 -5.89 0.66
N LEU A 14 14.02 -4.75 -0.02
CA LEU A 14 13.00 -3.70 -0.05
C LEU A 14 11.72 -4.16 -0.77
N LEU A 15 11.86 -4.89 -1.87
CA LEU A 15 10.71 -5.42 -2.62
C LEU A 15 9.96 -6.50 -1.83
N GLU A 16 10.69 -7.37 -1.12
CA GLU A 16 10.07 -8.38 -0.25
C GLU A 16 9.28 -7.71 0.89
N LEU A 17 9.89 -6.72 1.56
CA LEU A 17 9.20 -5.94 2.58
C LEU A 17 7.96 -5.22 2.02
N SER A 18 8.07 -4.66 0.81
CA SER A 18 6.95 -3.99 0.14
C SER A 18 5.81 -4.96 -0.17
N ALA A 19 6.10 -6.15 -0.69
CA ALA A 19 5.11 -7.17 -0.99
C ALA A 19 4.35 -7.62 0.28
N ASN A 20 5.07 -7.81 1.39
CA ASN A 20 4.46 -8.15 2.68
C ASN A 20 3.50 -7.05 3.15
N LEU A 21 3.90 -5.80 3.07
CA LEU A 21 3.05 -4.67 3.45
C LEU A 21 1.86 -4.50 2.50
N GLN A 22 2.04 -4.75 1.21
CA GLN A 22 0.95 -4.75 0.23
C GLN A 22 -0.08 -5.82 0.56
N SER A 23 0.34 -7.05 0.89
CA SER A 23 -0.57 -8.14 1.28
C SER A 23 -1.45 -7.78 2.49
N ILE A 24 -0.90 -7.04 3.45
CA ILE A 24 -1.64 -6.53 4.61
C ILE A 24 -2.58 -5.40 4.19
N ALA A 25 -2.07 -4.42 3.44
CA ALA A 25 -2.85 -3.27 2.98
C ALA A 25 -4.05 -3.69 2.14
N HIS A 26 -3.91 -4.70 1.27
CA HIS A 26 -4.99 -5.24 0.45
C HIS A 26 -6.21 -5.73 1.23
N LYS A 27 -6.08 -5.95 2.55
CA LYS A 27 -7.16 -6.41 3.42
C LYS A 27 -7.81 -5.28 4.23
N THR A 28 -7.32 -4.04 4.13
CA THR A 28 -7.87 -2.93 4.91
C THR A 28 -9.07 -2.31 4.20
N ALA A 29 -10.05 -1.83 4.98
CA ALA A 29 -11.21 -1.15 4.45
C ALA A 29 -10.82 0.08 3.60
N ASP A 30 -9.81 0.83 4.04
CA ASP A 30 -9.31 2.00 3.30
C ASP A 30 -8.71 1.63 1.94
N HIS A 31 -8.04 0.49 1.83
CA HIS A 31 -7.52 0.05 0.55
C HIS A 31 -8.65 -0.30 -0.42
N HIS A 32 -9.64 -1.07 0.05
CA HIS A 32 -10.82 -1.39 -0.75
C HIS A 32 -11.56 -0.12 -1.19
N GLU A 33 -11.78 0.83 -0.28
CA GLU A 33 -12.42 2.10 -0.59
C GLU A 33 -11.62 2.95 -1.57
N ALA A 34 -10.29 3.03 -1.41
CA ALA A 34 -9.43 3.76 -2.33
C ALA A 34 -9.57 3.22 -3.77
N VAL A 35 -9.54 1.89 -3.93
CA VAL A 35 -9.66 1.24 -5.24
C VAL A 35 -11.06 1.46 -5.84
N HIS A 36 -12.12 1.23 -5.05
CA HIS A 36 -13.49 1.42 -5.51
C HIS A 36 -13.76 2.88 -5.93
N ALA A 37 -13.40 3.84 -5.08
CA ALA A 37 -13.61 5.26 -5.36
C ALA A 37 -12.84 5.72 -6.60
N PHE A 38 -11.62 5.19 -6.82
CA PHE A 38 -10.82 5.47 -8.01
C PHE A 38 -11.50 4.96 -9.28
N LEU A 39 -11.96 3.70 -9.28
CA LEU A 39 -12.66 3.11 -10.42
C LEU A 39 -13.99 3.81 -10.73
N GLU A 40 -14.74 4.17 -9.69
CA GLU A 40 -16.03 4.87 -9.79
C GLU A 40 -15.87 6.38 -10.04
N LYS A 41 -14.63 6.91 -10.07
CA LYS A 41 -14.31 8.33 -10.25
C LYS A 41 -15.03 9.25 -9.24
N ARG A 42 -15.19 8.78 -8.01
CA ARG A 42 -15.78 9.54 -6.91
C ARG A 42 -14.73 9.89 -5.85
N LYS A 43 -15.07 10.80 -4.94
CA LYS A 43 -14.23 11.10 -3.79
C LYS A 43 -14.25 9.92 -2.79
N PRO A 44 -13.09 9.42 -2.34
CA PRO A 44 -13.03 8.35 -1.35
C PRO A 44 -13.41 8.83 0.06
N LYS A 45 -13.89 7.92 0.90
CA LYS A 45 -14.23 8.12 2.32
C LYS A 45 -13.48 7.12 3.20
N PHE A 46 -12.33 7.54 3.70
CA PHE A 46 -11.48 6.75 4.59
C PHE A 46 -11.99 6.76 6.04
N GLN A 47 -11.61 5.74 6.82
CA GLN A 47 -12.00 5.56 8.22
C GLN A 47 -10.88 5.93 9.20
#